data_AF-A0A533W020-F1
#
_entry.id   AF-A0A533W020-F1
#
_cell.length_a   1.000
_cell.length_b   1.000
_cell.length_c   1.000
_cell.angle_alpha   90.00
_cell.angle_beta   90.00
_cell.angle_gamma   90.00
#
_symmetry.space_group_name_H-M   'P 1'
#
loop_
_entity.id
_entity.type
_entity.pdbx_description
1 polymer ?
#
loop_
_entity_poly.entity_id
_entity_poly.type
_entity_poly.pdbx_seq_one_letter_code
_entity_poly.pdbx_strand_id
1 'polypeptide(L)' 'SNCGALVPRDKAKKVTTRLSMVEPTLARELRAQGAYIAAPTTVRYYCISCSVHYGIVRVRAKSERRFS' A
#
# COMPACT_ATOMS: atom_id res chain seq x y z
N SER A 1 -3.78 -10.51 -1.95
CA SER A 1 -5.25 -10.31 -1.91
C SER A 1 -5.93 -10.13 -3.28
N ASN A 2 -5.25 -10.29 -4.44
CA ASN A 2 -5.92 -10.09 -5.75
C ASN A 2 -6.02 -11.35 -6.63
N CYS A 3 -5.13 -12.32 -6.46
CA CYS A 3 -5.08 -13.52 -7.32
C CYS A 3 -5.23 -14.83 -6.55
N GLY A 4 -5.46 -14.80 -5.23
CA GLY A 4 -5.64 -16.00 -4.40
C GLY A 4 -4.41 -16.91 -4.23
N ALA A 5 -3.27 -16.59 -4.86
CA ALA A 5 -2.09 -17.43 -4.80
C ALA A 5 -1.54 -17.59 -3.37
N LEU A 6 -1.21 -18.83 -3.00
CA LEU A 6 -0.50 -19.16 -1.76
C LEU A 6 0.95 -18.70 -1.87
N VAL A 7 1.32 -17.70 -1.07
CA VAL A 7 2.68 -17.16 -1.04
C VAL A 7 3.20 -17.15 0.41
N PRO A 8 4.42 -17.66 0.66
CA PRO A 8 5.06 -17.56 1.97
C PRO A 8 5.20 -16.13 2.47
N ARG A 9 5.20 -15.95 3.79
CA ARG A 9 5.18 -14.63 4.44
C ARG A 9 6.44 -13.80 4.18
N ASP A 10 7.60 -14.44 4.07
CA ASP A 10 8.91 -13.85 3.77
C ASP A 10 8.98 -13.32 2.33
N LYS A 11 8.34 -14.02 1.39
CA LYS A 11 8.36 -13.69 -0.04
C LYS A 11 7.27 -12.68 -0.43
N ALA A 12 6.17 -12.61 0.31
CA ALA A 12 5.07 -11.72 0.01
C ALA A 12 5.45 -10.24 0.18
N LYS A 13 5.07 -9.39 -0.78
CA LYS A 13 5.29 -7.94 -0.64
C LYS A 13 4.23 -7.35 0.27
N LYS A 14 4.66 -6.89 1.44
CA LYS A 14 3.84 -6.14 2.41
C LYS A 14 3.78 -4.66 2.01
N VAL A 15 2.57 -4.14 1.85
CA VAL A 15 2.29 -2.72 1.61
C VAL A 15 1.40 -2.20 2.72
N THR A 16 1.84 -1.14 3.39
CA THR A 16 1.09 -0.48 4.45
C THR A 16 0.58 0.86 3.94
N THR A 17 -0.74 1.04 3.93
CA THR A 17 -1.39 2.27 3.45
C THR A 17 -2.36 2.77 4.50
N ARG A 18 -2.40 4.08 4.73
CA ARG A 18 -3.44 4.72 5.53
C ARG A 18 -4.67 4.94 4.66
N LEU A 19 -5.81 4.39 5.09
CA LEU A 19 -7.07 4.60 4.41
C LEU A 19 -7.70 5.90 4.92
N SER A 20 -8.02 6.84 4.02
CA SER A 20 -8.87 7.98 4.33
C SER A 20 -10.31 7.66 3.92
N MET A 21 -11.25 7.78 4.85
CA MET A 21 -12.69 7.56 4.59
C MET A 21 -13.29 8.64 3.70
N VAL A 22 -12.63 9.80 3.64
CA VAL A 22 -13.07 10.99 2.93
C VAL A 22 -11.94 11.47 2.03
N GLU A 23 -12.29 12.13 0.94
CA GLU A 23 -11.33 12.76 0.03
C GLU A 23 -10.48 13.82 0.79
N PRO A 24 -9.17 13.93 0.49
CA PRO A 24 -8.25 14.83 1.21
C PRO A 24 -8.68 16.29 1.39
N THR A 25 -9.29 16.93 0.40
CA THR A 25 -9.73 18.34 0.47
C THR A 25 -10.89 18.50 1.46
N LEU A 26 -11.94 17.70 1.32
CA LEU A 26 -13.07 17.71 2.26
C LEU A 26 -12.63 17.28 3.66
N ALA A 27 -11.71 16.32 3.76
CA ALA A 27 -11.13 15.90 5.03
C ALA A 27 -10.32 17.01 5.71
N ARG A 28 -9.82 18.00 4.97
CA ARG A 28 -9.16 19.19 5.53
C ARG A 28 -10.18 20.17 6.08
N GLU A 29 -11.26 20.43 5.34
CA GLU A 29 -12.35 21.32 5.76
C GLU A 29 -13.06 20.81 7.00
N LEU A 30 -13.46 19.53 7.01
CA LEU A 30 -14.12 18.90 8.15
C LEU A 30 -13.25 18.90 9.40
N ARG A 31 -11.93 18.69 9.26
CA ARG A 31 -10.99 18.80 10.39
C ARG A 31 -10.86 20.23 10.89
N ALA A 32 -10.89 21.23 10.01
CA ALA A 32 -10.89 22.64 10.41
C ALA A 32 -12.17 23.01 11.18
N GLN A 33 -13.30 22.38 10.85
CA GLN A 33 -14.56 22.49 11.59
C GLN A 33 -14.62 21.65 12.88
N GLY A 34 -13.55 20.90 13.21
CA GLY A 34 -13.44 20.12 14.44
C GLY A 34 -13.88 18.66 14.35
N ALA A 35 -14.21 18.15 13.16
CA ALA A 35 -14.57 16.74 13.00
C ALA A 35 -13.35 15.82 13.12
N TYR A 36 -13.48 14.77 13.93
CA TYR A 36 -12.45 13.74 14.05
C TYR A 36 -12.59 12.69 12.96
N ILE A 37 -11.60 12.61 12.07
CA ILE A 37 -11.56 11.62 10.98
C ILE A 37 -10.46 10.61 11.26
N ALA A 38 -10.87 9.39 11.64
CA ALA A 38 -9.96 8.27 11.82
C ALA A 38 -9.33 7.85 10.47
N ALA A 39 -8.02 7.59 10.49
CA ALA A 39 -7.26 7.13 9.33
C ALA A 39 -6.59 5.79 9.64
N PRO A 40 -7.34 4.67 9.59
CA PRO A 40 -6.81 3.36 9.94
C PRO A 40 -5.70 2.93 8.98
N THR A 41 -4.71 2.23 9.52
CA THR A 41 -3.63 1.62 8.74
C THR A 41 -4.09 0.26 8.23
N THR A 42 -4.04 0.07 6.92
CA THR A 42 -4.35 -1.21 6.27
C THR A 42 -3.06 -1.83 5.76
N VAL A 43 -2.91 -3.13 6.01
CA VAL A 43 -1.76 -3.91 5.53
C VAL A 43 -2.24 -4.85 4.44
N ARG A 44 -1.66 -4.77 3.26
CA ARG A 44 -1.95 -5.64 2.13
C ARG A 44 -0.74 -6.48 1.76
N TYR A 45 -1.00 -7.75 1.46
CA TYR A 45 0.02 -8.71 1.02
C TYR A 45 -0.23 -9.07 -0.45
N TYR A 46 0.78 -8.85 -1.28
CA TYR A 46 0.75 -9.12 -2.71
C TYR A 46 1.79 -10.19 -3.08
N CYS A 47 1.45 -11.04 -4.05
CA CYS A 47 2.44 -11.87 -4.73
C CYS A 47 3.29 -10.99 -5.66
N ILE A 48 4.48 -11.46 -6.03
CA ILE A 48 5.41 -10.71 -6.89
C ILE A 48 4.76 -10.31 -8.22
N SER A 49 3.98 -11.21 -8.85
CA SER A 49 3.32 -10.92 -10.12
C SER A 49 2.31 -9.78 -10.01
N CYS A 50 1.45 -9.79 -8.98
CA CYS A 50 0.53 -8.68 -8.73
C CYS A 50 1.28 -7.39 -8.38
N SER A 51 2.37 -7.48 -7.61
CA SER A 51 3.17 -6.31 -7.27
C SER A 51 3.77 -5.62 -8.50
N VAL A 52 4.20 -6.38 -9.51
CA VAL A 52 4.69 -5.81 -10.77
C VAL A 52 3.54 -5.27 -11.62
N HIS A 53 2.43 -6.02 -11.73
CA HIS A 53 1.28 -5.63 -12.55
C HIS A 53 0.63 -4.31 -12.08
N TYR A 54 0.47 -4.13 -10.76
CA TYR A 54 -0.07 -2.89 -10.19
C TYR A 54 0.98 -1.79 -9.97
N GLY A 55 2.23 -2.00 -10.43
CA GLY A 55 3.30 -1.00 -10.31
C GLY A 55 3.81 -0.74 -8.88
N ILE A 56 3.48 -1.60 -7.92
CA ILE A 56 3.97 -1.52 -6.54
C ILE A 56 5.50 -1.74 -6.49
N VAL A 57 6.02 -2.60 -7.37
CA VAL A 57 7.45 -2.86 -7.53
C VAL A 57 7.83 -2.71 -9.00
N ARG A 58 8.97 -2.05 -9.27
CA ARG A 58 9.53 -1.86 -10.62
C ARG A 58 10.84 -2.62 -10.76
N VAL A 59 11.18 -2.99 -12.00
CA VAL A 59 12.45 -3.65 -12.31
C VAL A 59 13.58 -2.63 -12.18
N ARG A 60 14.53 -2.92 -11.27
CA ARG A 60 15.72 -2.09 -11.00
C ARG A 60 16.96 -2.61 -11.72
N ALA A 61 17.96 -1.74 -11.87
CA ALA A 61 19.28 -2.10 -12.40
C ALA A 61 19.97 -3.17 -11.53
N LYS A 62 20.90 -3.94 -12.11
CA LYS A 62 21.54 -5.09 -11.42
C LYS A 62 22.22 -4.69 -10.10
N SER A 63 22.91 -3.55 -10.08
CA SER A 63 23.57 -2.98 -8.91
C SER A 63 22.56 -2.63 -7.82
N GLU A 64 21.47 -1.95 -8.18
CA GLU A 64 20.42 -1.46 -7.28
C GLU A 64 19.59 -2.57 -6.62
N ARG A 65 19.55 -3.78 -7.18
CA ARG A 65 18.74 -4.90 -6.63
C ARG A 65 19.17 -5.32 -5.23
N ARG A 66 20.47 -5.19 -4.91
CA ARG A 66 21.05 -5.57 -3.61
C ARG A 66 20.99 -4.46 -2.58
N PHE A 67 20.75 -3.22 -3.00
CA PHE A 67 20.47 -2.12 -2.09
C PHE A 67 19.01 -2.22 -1.66
N SER A 68 18.82 -2.50 -0.36
CA SER A 68 17.52 -2.58 0.30
C SER A 68 17.49 -1.68 1.52
#